data_AF-A0A956UC27-F1
#
_entry.id   AF-A0A956UC27-F1
#
_cell.length_a   1.000
_cell.length_b   1.000
_cell.length_c   1.000
_cell.angle_alpha   90.00
_cell.angle_beta   90.00
_cell.angle_gamma   90.00
#
_symmetry.space_group_name_H-M   'P 1'
#
loop_
_entity.id
_entity.type
_entity.pdbx_description
1 polymer ?
#
loop_
_entity_poly.entity_id
_entity_poly.type
_entity_poly.pdbx_seq_one_letter_code
_entity_poly.pdbx_strand_id
1 'polypeptide(L)'
;MMPVVVCLAGCLSKPAEIAVQMLPMKVETRFIEKLKPGEKSPLSADQEALTDWQFGCKTAFDFEIVEKSELADEFLVNVKIKKATISLDAPVTIWISSKASEDTKVHEDAHVLICRRVYSEAEQTVLSGARRVIKKEFQGGGSTLEAAVKDGLSRASEEICRYYHMAMVEKINRVSEIFDTLDHDNPDKK
;
A
#
# COMPACT_ATOMS: atom_id res chain seq x y z
N MET A 1 -31.92 50.92 -17.66
CA MET A 1 -31.72 49.52 -17.21
C MET A 1 -30.26 49.19 -17.43
N MET A 2 -29.46 49.16 -16.35
CA MET A 2 -28.05 48.76 -16.43
C MET A 2 -27.92 47.27 -16.06
N PRO A 3 -27.09 46.50 -16.79
CA PRO A 3 -26.88 45.10 -16.46
C PRO A 3 -25.97 45.00 -15.25
N VAL A 4 -26.41 44.27 -14.22
CA VAL A 4 -25.56 43.85 -13.11
C VAL A 4 -24.70 42.71 -13.61
N VAL A 5 -23.39 42.96 -13.76
CA VAL A 5 -22.40 41.93 -14.07
C VAL A 5 -22.00 41.27 -12.75
N VAL A 6 -22.43 40.02 -12.55
CA VAL A 6 -21.99 39.19 -11.43
C VAL A 6 -20.66 38.54 -11.82
N CYS A 7 -19.55 39.05 -11.30
CA CYS A 7 -18.26 38.37 -11.38
C CYS A 7 -18.24 37.21 -10.38
N LEU A 8 -18.38 35.98 -10.89
CA LEU A 8 -18.08 34.77 -10.12
C LEU A 8 -16.56 34.67 -9.94
N ALA A 9 -16.06 35.12 -8.79
CA ALA A 9 -14.68 34.88 -8.38
C ALA A 9 -14.52 33.38 -8.08
N GLY A 10 -14.00 32.63 -9.04
CA GLY A 10 -13.59 31.25 -8.83
C GLY A 10 -12.44 31.20 -7.82
N CYS A 11 -12.68 30.67 -6.62
CA CYS A 11 -11.62 30.31 -5.69
C CYS A 11 -10.73 29.25 -6.34
N LEU A 12 -9.59 29.65 -6.87
CA LEU A 12 -8.49 28.74 -7.23
C LEU A 12 -7.95 28.14 -5.93
N SER A 13 -8.44 26.96 -5.54
CA SER A 13 -7.88 26.18 -4.45
C SER A 13 -6.43 25.83 -4.78
N LYS A 14 -5.50 26.13 -3.86
CA LYS A 14 -4.09 25.70 -3.99
C LYS A 14 -4.04 24.19 -4.26
N PRO A 15 -3.19 23.73 -5.20
CA PRO A 15 -3.02 22.30 -5.44
C PRO A 15 -2.59 21.60 -4.14
N ALA A 16 -3.17 20.44 -3.88
CA ALA A 16 -2.92 19.68 -2.65
C ALA A 16 -1.44 19.29 -2.53
N GLU A 17 -0.88 19.41 -1.32
CA GLU A 17 0.50 18.97 -1.03
C GLU A 17 0.62 17.44 -1.08
N ILE A 18 -0.49 16.70 -0.95
CA ILE A 18 -0.51 15.24 -1.00
C ILE A 18 -1.62 14.81 -1.96
N ALA A 19 -1.28 13.97 -2.94
CA ALA A 19 -2.23 13.32 -3.84
C ALA A 19 -2.16 11.80 -3.61
N VAL A 20 -3.31 11.16 -3.46
CA VAL A 20 -3.41 9.71 -3.28
C VAL A 20 -4.26 9.13 -4.40
N GLN A 21 -3.74 8.11 -5.07
CA GLN A 21 -4.46 7.29 -6.04
C GLN A 21 -4.63 5.89 -5.46
N MET A 22 -5.86 5.49 -5.20
CA MET A 22 -6.20 4.11 -4.88
C MET A 22 -6.63 3.36 -6.13
N LEU A 23 -5.93 2.28 -6.47
CA LEU A 23 -6.41 1.35 -7.47
C LEU A 23 -7.47 0.43 -6.84
N PRO A 24 -8.50 0.00 -7.58
CA PRO A 24 -9.44 -0.98 -7.07
C PRO A 24 -8.73 -2.26 -6.61
N MET A 25 -9.19 -2.84 -5.49
CA MET A 25 -8.71 -4.14 -5.02
C MET A 25 -8.98 -5.20 -6.10
N LYS A 26 -7.95 -5.96 -6.47
CA LYS A 26 -8.05 -7.01 -7.48
C LYS A 26 -8.11 -8.35 -6.78
N VAL A 27 -9.18 -9.11 -7.03
CA VAL A 27 -9.34 -10.47 -6.50
C VAL A 27 -9.25 -11.44 -7.66
N GLU A 28 -8.34 -12.41 -7.55
CA GLU A 28 -8.18 -13.49 -8.52
C GLU A 28 -8.31 -14.84 -7.82
N THR A 29 -9.00 -15.79 -8.46
CA THR A 29 -9.00 -17.19 -8.03
C THR A 29 -8.12 -18.01 -8.96
N ARG A 30 -7.08 -18.65 -8.41
CA ARG A 30 -6.16 -19.53 -9.13
C ARG A 30 -6.36 -20.97 -8.68
N PHE A 31 -6.72 -21.82 -9.62
CA PHE A 31 -6.89 -23.25 -9.38
C PHE A 31 -5.56 -23.99 -9.43
N ILE A 32 -5.23 -24.76 -8.38
CA ILE A 32 -3.95 -25.49 -8.29
C ILE A 32 -3.81 -26.55 -9.39
N GLU A 33 -4.92 -27.09 -9.89
CA GLU A 33 -4.92 -28.07 -10.99
C GLU A 33 -4.58 -27.44 -12.35
N LYS A 34 -4.54 -26.11 -12.43
CA LYS A 34 -4.23 -25.34 -13.65
C LYS A 34 -2.83 -24.70 -13.62
N LEU A 35 -2.01 -25.04 -12.62
CA LEU A 35 -0.63 -24.56 -12.54
C LEU A 35 0.16 -25.01 -13.78
N LYS A 36 1.00 -24.11 -14.31
CA LYS A 36 1.85 -24.42 -15.46
C LYS A 36 2.98 -25.38 -15.04
N PRO A 37 3.54 -26.18 -15.97
CA PRO A 37 4.72 -26.98 -15.68
C PRO A 37 5.86 -26.12 -15.10
N GLY A 38 6.37 -26.51 -13.92
CA GLY A 38 7.42 -25.78 -13.19
C GLY A 38 6.92 -24.69 -12.23
N GLU A 39 5.63 -24.35 -12.24
CA GLU A 39 5.02 -23.48 -11.25
C GLU A 39 4.79 -24.25 -9.94
N LYS A 40 5.19 -23.68 -8.80
CA LYS A 40 4.98 -24.29 -7.48
C LYS A 40 3.65 -23.84 -6.91
N SER A 41 2.87 -24.77 -6.36
CA SER A 41 1.73 -24.43 -5.52
C SER A 41 2.21 -23.70 -4.26
N PRO A 42 1.55 -22.62 -3.84
CA PRO A 42 1.84 -21.99 -2.54
C PRO A 42 1.23 -22.75 -1.37
N LEU A 43 0.31 -23.71 -1.62
CA LEU A 43 -0.28 -24.55 -0.59
C LEU A 43 0.74 -25.55 -0.04
N SER A 44 0.77 -25.72 1.29
CA SER A 44 1.39 -26.88 1.91
C SER A 44 0.58 -28.15 1.68
N ALA A 45 1.16 -29.32 1.99
CA ALA A 45 0.55 -30.62 1.71
C ALA A 45 -0.78 -30.87 2.46
N ASP A 46 -1.01 -30.13 3.54
CA ASP A 46 -2.19 -30.17 4.42
C ASP A 46 -3.19 -29.04 4.14
N GLN A 47 -2.93 -28.15 3.18
CA GLN A 47 -3.82 -27.03 2.83
C GLN A 47 -4.63 -27.35 1.57
N GLU A 48 -5.96 -27.20 1.66
CA GLU A 48 -6.86 -27.29 0.51
C GLU A 48 -7.02 -25.95 -0.24
N ALA A 49 -6.76 -24.84 0.44
CA ALA A 49 -6.83 -23.49 -0.08
C ALA A 49 -5.94 -22.51 0.72
N LEU A 50 -5.70 -21.33 0.15
CA LEU A 50 -4.97 -20.21 0.75
C LEU A 50 -5.35 -18.91 0.05
N THR A 51 -5.66 -17.88 0.83
CA THR A 51 -5.75 -16.51 0.33
C THR A 51 -4.44 -15.76 0.59
N ASP A 52 -3.74 -15.36 -0.46
CA ASP A 52 -2.57 -14.49 -0.41
C ASP A 52 -2.98 -13.03 -0.69
N TRP A 53 -2.44 -12.08 0.06
CA TRP A 53 -2.71 -10.67 -0.13
C TRP A 53 -1.44 -9.83 -0.13
N GLN A 54 -1.37 -8.90 -1.08
CA GLN A 54 -0.25 -7.95 -1.18
C GLN A 54 -0.82 -6.54 -1.28
N PHE A 55 -0.30 -5.62 -0.47
CA PHE A 55 -0.78 -4.24 -0.41
C PHE A 55 0.38 -3.32 -0.80
N GLY A 56 0.38 -2.85 -2.03
CA GLY A 56 1.42 -1.97 -2.55
C GLY A 56 1.25 -0.53 -2.08
N CYS A 57 2.38 0.12 -1.78
CA CYS A 57 2.47 1.57 -1.58
C CYS A 57 3.68 2.10 -2.35
N LYS A 58 3.42 2.98 -3.31
CA LYS A 58 4.44 3.65 -4.13
C LYS A 58 4.33 5.14 -3.95
N THR A 59 5.48 5.81 -3.88
CA THR A 59 5.54 7.27 -3.67
C THR A 59 6.36 7.93 -4.78
N ALA A 60 6.00 9.18 -5.06
CA ALA A 60 6.77 10.12 -5.87
C ALA A 60 6.73 11.48 -5.19
N PHE A 61 7.82 12.22 -5.22
CA PHE A 61 7.95 13.46 -4.44
C PHE A 61 8.34 14.65 -5.31
N ASP A 62 7.72 15.80 -5.03
CA ASP A 62 8.33 17.10 -5.32
C ASP A 62 9.19 17.47 -4.12
N PHE A 63 10.44 17.86 -4.33
CA PHE A 63 11.38 18.18 -3.25
C PHE A 63 12.28 19.37 -3.62
N GLU A 64 12.94 19.92 -2.60
CA GLU A 64 14.07 20.84 -2.77
C GLU A 64 15.30 20.29 -2.05
N ILE A 65 16.49 20.56 -2.58
CA ILE A 65 17.75 20.30 -1.87
C ILE A 65 18.01 21.54 -1.01
N VAL A 66 17.94 21.40 0.31
CA VAL A 66 18.17 22.53 1.24
C VAL A 66 19.65 22.70 1.58
N GLU A 67 20.38 21.59 1.63
CA GLU A 67 21.81 21.57 1.89
C GLU A 67 22.49 20.51 1.03
N LYS A 68 23.73 20.82 0.62
CA LYS A 68 24.61 19.93 -0.14
C LYS A 68 26.03 20.07 0.41
N SER A 69 26.64 18.94 0.71
CA SER A 69 28.05 18.83 1.09
C SER A 69 28.74 17.80 0.22
N GLU A 70 29.97 18.09 -0.17
CA GLU A 70 30.83 17.20 -0.94
C GLU A 70 32.05 16.87 -0.07
N LEU A 71 32.23 15.58 0.21
CA LEU A 71 33.25 15.06 1.11
C LEU A 71 34.08 14.03 0.35
N ALA A 72 35.26 14.46 -0.14
CA ALA A 72 36.15 13.66 -0.98
C ALA A 72 35.41 13.03 -2.18
N ASP A 73 34.98 11.77 -2.05
CA ASP A 73 34.34 10.97 -3.10
C ASP A 73 32.84 10.72 -2.83
N GLU A 74 32.24 11.43 -1.86
CA GLU A 74 30.83 11.29 -1.49
C GLU A 74 30.06 12.61 -1.49
N PHE A 75 28.79 12.53 -1.89
CA PHE A 75 27.80 13.60 -1.74
C PHE A 75 26.89 13.30 -0.56
N LEU A 76 26.70 14.30 0.30
CA LEU A 76 25.64 14.32 1.30
C LEU A 76 24.66 15.44 0.96
N VAL A 77 23.36 15.14 1.02
CA VAL A 77 22.30 16.12 0.79
C VAL A 77 21.25 16.05 1.88
N ASN A 78 20.63 17.19 2.17
CA ASN A 78 19.37 17.25 2.89
C ASN A 78 18.27 17.62 1.90
N VAL A 79 17.31 16.73 1.69
CA VAL A 79 16.16 16.95 0.79
C VAL A 79 14.90 17.24 1.59
N LYS A 80 14.21 18.33 1.27
CA LYS A 80 12.95 18.70 1.92
C LYS A 80 11.76 18.37 1.02
N ILE A 81 10.87 17.53 1.53
CA ILE A 81 9.69 17.08 0.77
C ILE A 81 8.64 18.20 0.72
N LYS A 82 8.23 18.60 -0.48
CA LYS A 82 7.21 19.64 -0.71
C LYS A 82 5.86 19.04 -1.01
N LYS A 83 5.84 18.00 -1.85
CA LYS A 83 4.63 17.27 -2.19
C LYS A 83 4.89 15.77 -2.29
N ALA A 84 3.83 15.00 -2.10
CA ALA A 84 3.85 13.56 -2.30
C ALA A 84 2.68 13.13 -3.20
N THR A 85 2.97 12.34 -4.23
CA THR A 85 1.98 11.56 -4.97
C THR A 85 2.14 10.11 -4.57
N ILE A 86 1.05 9.47 -4.18
CA ILE A 86 1.06 8.13 -3.60
C ILE A 86 0.10 7.26 -4.40
N SER A 87 0.56 6.09 -4.85
CA SER A 87 -0.27 5.09 -5.50
C SER A 87 -0.37 3.85 -4.62
N LEU A 88 -1.59 3.40 -4.38
CA LEU A 88 -1.88 2.20 -3.62
C LEU A 88 -2.49 1.14 -4.52
N ASP A 89 -2.11 -0.12 -4.32
CA ASP A 89 -2.72 -1.29 -4.94
C ASP A 89 -2.94 -2.39 -3.90
N ALA A 90 -3.92 -3.27 -4.17
CA ALA A 90 -4.27 -4.38 -3.28
C ALA A 90 -4.67 -5.62 -4.09
N PRO A 91 -3.72 -6.33 -4.73
CA PRO A 91 -3.98 -7.67 -5.25
C PRO A 91 -4.20 -8.69 -4.13
N VAL A 92 -5.22 -9.53 -4.30
CA VAL A 92 -5.56 -10.67 -3.45
C VAL A 92 -5.77 -11.88 -4.35
N THR A 93 -5.11 -12.99 -4.04
CA THR A 93 -5.19 -14.22 -4.81
C THR A 93 -5.68 -15.36 -3.92
N ILE A 94 -6.80 -15.97 -4.29
CA ILE A 94 -7.28 -17.22 -3.68
C ILE A 94 -6.67 -18.37 -4.48
N TRP A 95 -5.82 -19.16 -3.85
CA TRP A 95 -5.30 -20.41 -4.37
C TRP A 95 -6.15 -21.55 -3.82
N ILE A 96 -6.79 -22.33 -4.70
CA ILE A 96 -7.79 -23.32 -4.25
C ILE A 96 -7.85 -24.52 -5.18
N SER A 97 -8.19 -25.69 -4.63
CA SER A 97 -8.56 -26.85 -5.44
C SER A 97 -9.90 -26.63 -6.13
N SER A 98 -10.02 -27.06 -7.38
CA SER A 98 -11.31 -27.19 -8.09
C SER A 98 -12.31 -28.10 -7.38
N LYS A 99 -11.84 -28.95 -6.45
CA LYS A 99 -12.64 -29.87 -5.65
C LYS A 99 -12.86 -29.40 -4.22
N ALA A 100 -12.37 -28.21 -3.86
CA ALA A 100 -12.55 -27.67 -2.53
C ALA A 100 -14.03 -27.60 -2.16
N SER A 101 -14.32 -27.88 -0.89
CA SER A 101 -15.68 -27.84 -0.36
C SER A 101 -16.27 -26.44 -0.47
N GLU A 102 -17.59 -26.31 -0.41
CA GLU A 102 -18.23 -24.99 -0.38
C GLU A 102 -17.83 -24.21 0.89
N ASP A 103 -17.65 -24.91 2.00
CA ASP A 103 -17.21 -24.31 3.27
C ASP A 103 -15.79 -23.73 3.15
N THR A 104 -14.88 -24.44 2.48
CA THR A 104 -13.54 -23.93 2.16
C THR A 104 -13.60 -22.66 1.31
N LYS A 105 -14.48 -22.61 0.29
CA LYS A 105 -14.61 -21.40 -0.54
C LYS A 105 -15.14 -20.21 0.28
N VAL A 106 -16.14 -20.45 1.13
CA VAL A 106 -16.70 -19.42 2.02
C VAL A 106 -15.64 -18.92 3.00
N HIS A 107 -14.79 -19.80 3.52
CA HIS A 107 -13.65 -19.44 4.37
C HIS A 107 -12.68 -18.50 3.64
N GLU A 108 -12.26 -18.83 2.42
CA GLU A 108 -11.36 -17.96 1.64
C GLU A 108 -12.02 -16.62 1.25
N ASP A 109 -13.31 -16.63 0.89
CA ASP A 109 -14.06 -15.41 0.61
C ASP A 109 -14.15 -14.49 1.84
N ALA A 110 -14.16 -15.04 3.06
CA ALA A 110 -14.12 -14.25 4.28
C ALA A 110 -12.80 -13.48 4.44
N HIS A 111 -11.66 -14.08 4.10
CA HIS A 111 -10.37 -13.35 4.05
C HIS A 111 -10.40 -12.21 3.04
N VAL A 112 -11.00 -12.42 1.86
CA VAL A 112 -11.19 -11.36 0.86
C VAL A 112 -12.04 -10.22 1.42
N LEU A 113 -13.11 -10.52 2.18
CA LEU A 113 -13.94 -9.51 2.82
C LEU A 113 -13.18 -8.72 3.89
N ILE A 114 -12.34 -9.39 4.70
CA ILE A 114 -11.44 -8.74 5.66
C ILE A 114 -10.51 -7.76 4.93
N CYS A 115 -9.83 -8.24 3.88
CA CYS A 115 -8.95 -7.42 3.04
C CYS A 115 -9.68 -6.20 2.48
N ARG A 116 -10.88 -6.38 1.91
CA ARG A 116 -11.69 -5.30 1.35
C ARG A 116 -12.05 -4.25 2.39
N ARG A 117 -12.45 -4.69 3.58
CA ARG A 117 -12.86 -3.79 4.66
C ARG A 117 -11.68 -2.98 5.15
N VAL A 118 -10.52 -3.61 5.38
CA VAL A 118 -9.32 -2.87 5.79
C VAL A 118 -8.85 -1.92 4.67
N TYR A 119 -8.84 -2.36 3.41
CA TYR A 119 -8.43 -1.52 2.27
C TYR A 119 -9.30 -0.26 2.10
N SER A 120 -10.57 -0.29 2.52
CA SER A 120 -11.43 0.90 2.49
C SER A 120 -10.92 2.06 3.36
N GLU A 121 -10.04 1.79 4.32
CA GLU A 121 -9.40 2.79 5.20
C GLU A 121 -8.03 3.28 4.66
N ALA A 122 -7.56 2.72 3.53
CA ALA A 122 -6.19 2.89 3.03
C ALA A 122 -5.79 4.35 2.75
N GLU A 123 -6.70 5.13 2.13
CA GLU A 123 -6.44 6.53 1.81
C GLU A 123 -6.15 7.35 3.06
N GLN A 124 -7.02 7.27 4.07
CA GLN A 124 -6.87 8.06 5.30
C GLN A 124 -5.63 7.64 6.10
N THR A 125 -5.33 6.35 6.11
CA THR A 125 -4.11 5.81 6.70
C THR A 125 -2.87 6.38 6.01
N VAL A 126 -2.78 6.32 4.68
CA VAL A 126 -1.59 6.80 3.98
C VAL A 126 -1.46 8.32 4.01
N LEU A 127 -2.59 9.06 3.99
CA LEU A 127 -2.60 10.51 4.20
C LEU A 127 -2.00 10.88 5.56
N SER A 128 -2.29 10.10 6.60
CA SER A 128 -1.74 10.32 7.94
C SER A 128 -0.23 10.07 7.99
N GLY A 129 0.26 9.05 7.30
CA GLY A 129 1.70 8.80 7.13
C GLY A 129 2.38 9.91 6.32
N ALA A 130 1.80 10.29 5.18
CA ALA A 130 2.34 11.32 4.29
C ALA A 130 2.46 12.69 4.95
N ARG A 131 1.47 13.09 5.76
CA ARG A 131 1.52 14.35 6.54
C ARG A 131 2.71 14.41 7.50
N ARG A 132 3.24 13.28 7.93
CA ARG A 132 4.45 13.23 8.77
C ARG A 132 5.71 13.49 7.96
N VAL A 133 5.69 13.31 6.65
CA VAL A 133 6.87 13.41 5.77
C VAL A 133 6.92 14.77 5.05
N ILE A 134 5.76 15.35 4.71
CA ILE A 134 5.71 16.68 4.10
C ILE A 134 6.41 17.72 4.99
N LYS A 135 7.23 18.57 4.36
CA LYS A 135 8.06 19.63 4.96
C LYS A 135 9.18 19.12 5.87
N LYS A 136 9.35 17.82 6.07
CA LYS A 136 10.55 17.27 6.71
C LYS A 136 11.72 17.20 5.75
N GLU A 137 12.90 17.20 6.33
CA GLU A 137 14.18 17.02 5.66
C GLU A 137 14.68 15.60 5.89
N PHE A 138 15.19 14.99 4.83
CA PHE A 138 15.77 13.67 4.84
C PHE A 138 17.21 13.76 4.33
N GLN A 139 18.14 13.26 5.13
CA GLN A 139 19.52 13.18 4.72
C GLN A 139 19.71 11.97 3.80
N GLY A 140 20.43 12.15 2.71
CA GLY A 140 20.83 11.08 1.82
C GLY A 140 22.30 11.17 1.43
N GLY A 141 22.91 10.02 1.16
CA GLY A 141 24.33 9.89 0.81
C GLY A 141 24.55 9.05 -0.44
N GLY A 142 25.61 9.35 -1.20
CA GLY A 142 25.99 8.54 -2.36
C GLY A 142 27.22 9.07 -3.10
N SER A 143 27.79 8.24 -3.97
CA SER A 143 28.95 8.59 -4.80
C SER A 143 28.65 9.63 -5.88
N THR A 144 27.37 9.92 -6.13
CA THR A 144 26.91 11.01 -6.99
C THR A 144 25.82 11.78 -6.29
N LEU A 145 25.62 13.05 -6.69
CA LEU A 145 24.52 13.87 -6.18
C LEU A 145 23.16 13.20 -6.40
N GLU A 146 22.94 12.58 -7.57
CA GLU A 146 21.71 11.85 -7.87
C GLU A 146 21.49 10.67 -6.92
N ALA A 147 22.55 9.89 -6.65
CA ALA A 147 22.46 8.78 -5.70
C ALA A 147 22.13 9.27 -4.29
N ALA A 148 22.76 10.36 -3.84
CA ALA A 148 22.49 10.95 -2.53
C ALA A 148 21.04 11.46 -2.41
N VAL A 149 20.52 12.13 -3.44
CA VAL A 149 19.11 12.55 -3.48
C VAL A 149 18.18 11.34 -3.47
N LYS A 150 18.47 10.32 -4.29
CA LYS A 150 17.67 9.09 -4.33
C LYS A 150 17.64 8.38 -2.99
N ASP A 151 18.74 8.34 -2.24
CA ASP A 151 18.79 7.78 -0.88
C ASP A 151 17.87 8.56 0.07
N GLY A 152 17.97 9.89 0.08
CA GLY A 152 17.11 10.75 0.90
C GLY A 152 15.62 10.58 0.60
N LEU A 153 15.24 10.53 -0.68
CA LEU A 153 13.87 10.27 -1.11
C LEU A 153 13.40 8.85 -0.78
N SER A 154 14.29 7.86 -0.84
CA SER A 154 13.96 6.48 -0.47
C SER A 154 13.62 6.36 1.02
N ARG A 155 14.35 7.08 1.90
CA ARG A 155 14.03 7.16 3.33
C ARG A 155 12.67 7.83 3.59
N ALA A 156 12.36 8.90 2.86
CA ALA A 156 11.06 9.54 2.92
C ALA A 156 9.93 8.59 2.47
N SER A 157 10.16 7.84 1.39
CA SER A 157 9.24 6.78 0.92
C SER A 157 9.03 5.70 1.98
N GLU A 158 10.11 5.20 2.58
CA GLU A 158 10.07 4.17 3.61
C GLU A 158 9.25 4.61 4.82
N GLU A 159 9.35 5.86 5.27
CA GLU A 159 8.54 6.37 6.39
C GLU A 159 7.03 6.30 6.08
N ILE A 160 6.60 6.68 4.87
CA ILE A 160 5.20 6.59 4.44
C ILE A 160 4.76 5.13 4.30
N CYS A 161 5.51 4.34 3.53
CA CYS A 161 5.15 2.97 3.19
C CYS A 161 5.15 2.05 4.42
N ARG A 162 6.11 2.22 5.34
CA ARG A 162 6.15 1.47 6.59
C ARG A 162 4.94 1.79 7.46
N TYR A 163 4.58 3.07 7.60
CA TYR A 163 3.39 3.46 8.35
C TYR A 163 2.12 2.83 7.75
N TYR A 164 1.99 2.87 6.42
CA TYR A 164 0.90 2.23 5.69
C TYR A 164 0.85 0.72 5.93
N HIS A 165 1.98 0.00 5.78
CA HIS A 165 2.02 -1.45 5.97
C HIS A 165 1.67 -1.86 7.40
N MET A 166 2.20 -1.16 8.42
CA MET A 166 1.87 -1.45 9.81
C MET A 166 0.37 -1.27 10.09
N ALA A 167 -0.24 -0.21 9.57
CA ALA A 167 -1.65 0.07 9.81
C ALA A 167 -2.60 -0.85 9.02
N MET A 168 -2.15 -1.41 7.88
CA MET A 168 -2.98 -2.16 6.96
C MET A 168 -2.67 -3.66 6.98
N VAL A 169 -1.44 -4.03 6.64
CA VAL A 169 -1.05 -5.44 6.48
C VAL A 169 -1.02 -6.15 7.82
N GLU A 170 -0.43 -5.54 8.87
CA GLU A 170 -0.44 -6.16 10.21
C GLU A 170 -1.87 -6.28 10.77
N LYS A 171 -2.73 -5.30 10.46
CA LYS A 171 -4.16 -5.34 10.85
C LYS A 171 -4.89 -6.48 10.14
N ILE A 172 -4.68 -6.66 8.83
CA ILE A 172 -5.27 -7.76 8.07
C ILE A 172 -4.77 -9.11 8.61
N ASN A 173 -3.46 -9.28 8.76
CA ASN A 173 -2.87 -10.52 9.27
C ASN A 173 -3.48 -10.89 10.62
N ARG A 174 -3.58 -9.92 11.55
CA ARG A 174 -4.15 -10.15 12.87
C ARG A 174 -5.64 -10.50 12.83
N VAL A 175 -6.43 -9.82 11.99
CA VAL A 175 -7.88 -10.08 11.89
C VAL A 175 -8.14 -11.43 11.20
N SER A 176 -7.37 -11.77 10.17
CA SER A 176 -7.41 -13.08 9.51
C SER A 176 -7.03 -14.21 10.48
N GLU A 177 -5.96 -14.07 11.26
CA GLU A 177 -5.56 -15.08 12.24
C GLU A 177 -6.64 -15.33 13.32
N ILE A 178 -7.29 -14.25 13.79
CA ILE A 178 -8.42 -14.37 14.72
C ILE A 178 -9.59 -15.08 14.06
N PHE A 179 -9.89 -14.76 12.80
CA PHE A 179 -10.95 -15.42 12.03
C PHE A 179 -10.66 -16.92 11.89
N ASP A 180 -9.44 -17.30 11.51
CA ASP A 180 -9.03 -18.71 11.35
C ASP A 180 -9.20 -19.50 12.64
N THR A 181 -8.78 -18.90 13.76
CA THR A 181 -8.95 -19.50 15.10
C THR A 181 -10.42 -19.76 15.41
N LEU A 182 -11.29 -18.76 15.16
CA LEU A 182 -12.72 -18.88 15.43
C LEU A 182 -13.42 -19.87 14.50
N ASP A 183 -13.03 -19.93 13.23
CA ASP A 183 -13.62 -20.85 12.26
C ASP A 183 -13.20 -22.30 12.55
N HIS A 184 -11.94 -22.53 12.94
CA HIS A 184 -11.43 -23.84 13.35
C HIS A 184 -12.09 -24.36 14.63
N ASP A 185 -12.32 -23.49 15.61
CA ASP A 185 -12.92 -23.85 16.89
C ASP A 185 -14.45 -24.00 16.82
N ASN A 186 -15.07 -23.72 15.67
CA ASN A 186 -16.51 -23.80 15.49
C ASN A 186 -17.02 -25.24 15.69
N PRO A 187 -17.83 -25.52 16.75
CA PRO A 187 -18.30 -26.87 17.04
C PRO A 187 -19.29 -27.39 15.99
N ASP A 188 -19.93 -26.53 15.21
CA ASP A 188 -20.87 -26.92 14.16
C ASP A 188 -20.16 -27.43 12.89
N LYS A 189 -18.82 -27.30 12.82
CA LYS A 189 -17.97 -27.80 11.72
C LYS A 189 -17.22 -29.10 12.05
N LYS A 190 -17.37 -29.65 13.26
CA LYS A 190 -16.74 -30.91 13.73
C LYS A 190 -17.71 -32.09 13.70
#